data_AF-A0A812Y1C1-F1
#
_entry.id   AF-A0A812Y1C1-F1
#
_cell.length_a   1.000
_cell.length_b   1.000
_cell.length_c   1.000
_cell.angle_alpha   90.00
_cell.angle_beta   90.00
_cell.angle_gamma   90.00
#
_symmetry.space_group_name_H-M   'P 1'
#
loop_
_entity.id
_entity.type
_entity.pdbx_description
1 polymer ?
#
loop_
_entity_poly.entity_id
_entity_poly.type
_entity_poly.pdbx_seq_one_letter_code
_entity_poly.pdbx_strand_id
1 'polypeptide(L)'
;MIQEAAAKTRNADQFGWAVFIGTLLGLPLILLVLCSAVQPQSAAVAAALAIATVPLCCCISVCSMGGRDGDETSRHLLGKYDINVRVGIRLGGLLALLSLVAMTAQHSLQGFWWTAFIVWPVAVCGGMWFLVEYCDSSRKLTDDAKNTLKREHQEARNRTLHFEGSVIRERGRKCVVSWPGKYEGAWESLVSQSRDGQVSAAVVFLPEFTEDYGKCDSIPLAEGLPGKCWCTPLYGEKKDWGCRWFSKWKENIEVAVASGAQLEVYFFQGQVGQGKVESFESAGEDNLRREKINEKQKDFEESAQFKQALDAGLGNLSKEPRGDGSSQKSREVRRLFLASLQEAEREFITASEGLGNSQKAEVAWLEKKGYEYWAVDVSTWLSGGQSFVPASAEQQPQLLGRQDDIFSV
;
A
#
# COMPACT_ATOMS: atom_id res chain seq x y z
N MET A 1 -25.04 -1.58 28.91
CA MET A 1 -24.79 -1.28 30.35
C MET A 1 -23.32 -1.10 30.70
N ILE A 2 -22.42 -2.09 30.54
CA ILE A 2 -20.99 -1.92 30.92
C ILE A 2 -20.28 -0.84 30.09
N GLN A 3 -20.50 -0.81 28.77
CA GLN A 3 -19.93 0.22 27.89
C GLN A 3 -20.48 1.63 28.15
N GLU A 4 -21.74 1.71 28.57
CA GLU A 4 -22.42 2.97 28.87
C GLU A 4 -21.96 3.56 30.22
N ALA A 5 -21.74 2.69 31.21
CA ALA A 5 -21.11 3.06 32.47
C ALA A 5 -19.66 3.52 32.24
N ALA A 6 -18.89 2.81 31.41
CA ALA A 6 -17.52 3.19 31.06
C ALA A 6 -17.45 4.54 30.30
N ALA A 7 -18.41 4.82 29.41
CA ALA A 7 -18.51 6.10 28.72
C ALA A 7 -18.86 7.25 29.68
N LYS A 8 -19.72 7.01 30.67
CA LYS A 8 -20.12 8.01 31.66
C LYS A 8 -18.98 8.37 32.61
N THR A 9 -18.21 7.39 33.08
CA THR A 9 -17.01 7.63 33.90
C THR A 9 -15.95 8.40 33.10
N ARG A 10 -15.73 8.02 31.84
CA ARG A 10 -14.79 8.72 30.94
C ARG A 10 -15.14 10.19 30.75
N ASN A 11 -16.42 10.52 30.57
CA ASN A 11 -16.87 11.90 30.42
C ASN A 11 -16.71 12.71 31.72
N ALA A 12 -16.91 12.09 32.89
CA ALA A 12 -16.72 12.76 34.17
C ALA A 12 -15.25 13.11 34.43
N ASP A 13 -14.34 12.17 34.14
CA ASP A 13 -12.90 12.39 34.27
C ASP A 13 -12.39 13.45 33.29
N GLN A 14 -12.86 13.42 32.03
CA GLN A 14 -12.54 14.45 31.03
C GLN A 14 -13.02 15.84 31.46
N PHE A 15 -14.22 15.95 32.02
CA PHE A 15 -14.74 17.21 32.53
C PHE A 15 -13.90 17.73 33.72
N GLY A 16 -13.53 16.85 34.65
CA GLY A 16 -12.65 17.20 35.76
C GLY A 16 -11.30 17.75 35.31
N TRP A 17 -10.68 17.11 34.32
CA TRP A 17 -9.43 17.59 33.70
C TRP A 17 -9.59 18.93 32.99
N ALA A 18 -10.68 19.12 32.22
CA ALA A 18 -10.94 20.38 31.55
C ALA A 18 -11.13 21.54 32.55
N VAL A 19 -11.86 21.30 33.64
CA VAL A 19 -12.05 22.28 34.72
C VAL A 19 -10.73 22.57 35.45
N PHE A 20 -9.94 21.54 35.74
CA PHE A 20 -8.64 21.70 36.37
C PHE A 20 -7.69 22.54 35.51
N ILE A 21 -7.55 22.20 34.23
CA ILE A 21 -6.71 22.94 33.26
C ILE A 21 -7.22 24.38 33.10
N GLY A 22 -8.53 24.55 32.94
CA GLY A 22 -9.16 25.87 32.80
C GLY A 22 -8.94 26.76 34.03
N THR A 23 -9.01 26.19 35.23
CA THR A 23 -8.77 26.92 36.48
C THR A 23 -7.29 27.27 36.65
N LEU A 24 -6.41 26.29 36.39
CA LEU A 24 -4.97 26.41 36.58
C LEU A 24 -4.31 27.36 35.58
N LEU A 25 -4.80 27.41 34.33
CA LEU A 25 -4.28 28.31 33.29
C LEU A 25 -5.07 29.60 33.16
N GLY A 26 -6.39 29.54 33.33
CA GLY A 26 -7.28 30.69 33.13
C GLY A 26 -7.14 31.75 34.22
N LEU A 27 -7.06 31.35 35.50
CA LEU A 27 -6.94 32.32 36.60
C LEU A 27 -5.63 33.13 36.54
N PRO A 28 -4.45 32.52 36.33
CA PRO A 28 -3.21 33.29 36.15
C PRO A 28 -3.24 34.19 34.92
N LEU A 29 -3.84 33.74 33.81
CA LEU A 29 -3.96 34.56 32.60
C LEU A 29 -4.83 35.80 32.83
N ILE A 30 -5.95 35.64 33.53
CA ILE A 30 -6.81 36.76 33.93
C ILE A 30 -6.04 37.70 34.86
N LEU A 31 -5.29 37.17 35.83
CA LEU A 31 -4.48 38.00 36.72
C LEU A 31 -3.42 38.79 35.95
N LEU A 32 -2.76 38.18 34.95
CA LEU A 32 -1.78 38.85 34.09
C LEU A 32 -2.41 40.00 33.30
N VAL A 33 -3.61 39.79 32.74
CA VAL A 33 -4.35 40.82 31.99
C VAL A 33 -4.79 41.96 32.93
N LEU A 34 -5.23 41.64 34.14
CA LEU A 34 -5.61 42.67 35.12
C LEU A 34 -4.38 43.45 35.60
N CYS A 35 -3.26 42.78 35.87
CA CYS A 35 -2.03 43.42 36.31
C CYS A 35 -1.39 44.29 35.22
N SER A 36 -1.57 43.97 33.94
CA SER A 36 -1.06 44.81 32.83
C SER A 36 -1.79 46.15 32.71
N ALA A 37 -3.02 46.25 33.23
CA ALA A 37 -3.81 47.49 33.25
C ALA A 37 -3.46 48.42 34.43
N VAL A 38 -2.71 47.95 35.43
CA VAL A 38 -2.36 48.75 36.63
C VAL A 38 -1.05 49.49 36.41
N GLN A 39 -1.00 50.77 36.81
CA GLN A 39 0.24 51.55 36.73
C GLN A 39 1.32 50.94 37.64
N PRO A 40 2.58 50.84 37.18
CA PRO A 40 3.64 50.07 37.81
C PRO A 40 4.26 50.71 39.06
N GLN A 41 3.59 51.69 39.66
CA GLN A 41 4.13 52.50 40.75
C GLN A 41 4.23 51.76 42.09
N SER A 42 3.76 50.51 42.20
CA SER A 42 3.82 49.75 43.45
C SER A 42 4.57 48.42 43.32
N ALA A 43 5.41 48.12 44.31
CA ALA A 43 6.05 46.82 44.48
C ALA A 43 5.01 45.67 44.60
N ALA A 44 3.78 45.99 45.01
CA ALA A 44 2.69 45.03 45.09
C ALA A 44 2.28 44.50 43.70
N VAL A 45 2.30 45.34 42.65
CA VAL A 45 2.01 44.91 41.27
C VAL A 45 3.11 43.99 40.75
N ALA A 46 4.37 44.30 41.02
CA ALA A 46 5.50 43.43 40.65
C ALA A 46 5.45 42.06 41.37
N ALA A 47 5.09 42.05 42.65
CA ALA A 47 4.90 40.80 43.40
C ALA A 47 3.71 39.98 42.87
N ALA A 48 2.58 40.62 42.59
CA ALA A 48 1.41 39.97 42.01
C ALA A 48 1.72 39.35 40.63
N LEU A 49 2.51 40.04 39.81
CA LEU A 49 2.99 39.55 38.53
C LEU A 49 3.91 38.33 38.66
N ALA A 50 4.85 38.36 39.61
CA ALA A 50 5.69 37.20 39.89
C ALA A 50 4.85 35.99 40.36
N ILE A 51 3.85 36.24 41.21
CA ILE A 51 2.93 35.21 41.71
C ILE A 51 2.04 34.64 40.58
N ALA A 52 1.71 35.42 39.55
CA ALA A 52 0.94 34.93 38.40
C ALA A 52 1.80 34.18 37.37
N THR A 53 3.00 34.69 37.09
CA THR A 53 3.88 34.16 36.04
C THR A 53 4.52 32.84 36.43
N VAL A 54 4.95 32.68 37.68
CA VAL A 54 5.65 31.46 38.14
C VAL A 54 4.75 30.21 38.02
N PRO A 55 3.50 30.20 38.55
CA PRO A 55 2.61 29.06 38.40
C PRO A 55 2.26 28.80 36.94
N LEU A 56 2.02 29.84 36.12
CA LEU A 56 1.69 29.65 34.71
C LEU A 56 2.83 28.96 33.95
N CYS A 57 4.07 29.42 34.15
CA CYS A 57 5.27 28.79 33.57
C CYS A 57 5.46 27.36 34.08
N CYS A 58 5.31 27.12 35.38
CA CYS A 58 5.42 25.78 35.97
C CYS A 58 4.33 24.84 35.45
N CYS A 59 3.10 25.32 35.29
CA CYS A 59 1.98 24.52 34.81
C CYS A 59 2.14 24.17 33.33
N ILE A 60 2.59 25.13 32.50
CA ILE A 60 2.91 24.86 31.09
C ILE A 60 4.03 23.80 31.00
N SER A 61 5.08 23.91 31.82
CA SER A 61 6.17 22.93 31.85
C SER A 61 5.70 21.54 32.31
N VAL A 62 4.94 21.44 33.41
CA VAL A 62 4.43 20.17 33.94
C VAL A 62 3.44 19.51 32.98
N CYS A 63 2.52 20.29 32.39
CA CYS A 63 1.58 19.78 31.38
C CYS A 63 2.30 19.31 30.11
N SER A 64 3.46 19.88 29.77
CA SER A 64 4.25 19.44 28.62
C SER A 64 5.05 18.17 28.93
N MET A 65 5.58 18.04 30.15
CA MET A 65 6.31 16.84 30.60
C MET A 65 5.41 15.62 30.80
N GLY A 66 4.18 15.81 31.28
CA GLY A 66 3.23 14.71 31.53
C GLY A 66 2.83 13.91 30.29
N GLY A 67 3.12 14.41 29.09
CA GLY A 67 2.85 13.72 27.82
C GLY A 67 3.96 12.77 27.35
N ARG A 68 5.10 12.68 28.07
CA ARG A 68 6.30 12.01 27.57
C ARG A 68 6.41 10.52 27.95
N ASP A 69 5.86 10.12 29.10
CA ASP A 69 5.90 8.74 29.62
C ASP A 69 4.51 8.08 29.79
N GLY A 70 3.46 8.73 29.28
CA GLY A 70 2.09 8.23 29.40
C GLY A 70 1.86 6.99 28.54
N ASP A 71 1.83 5.83 29.19
CA ASP A 71 1.13 4.59 28.85
C ASP A 71 0.04 4.78 27.76
N GLU A 72 0.01 3.91 26.75
CA GLU A 72 -0.89 3.95 25.58
C GLU A 72 -2.36 4.25 25.94
N THR A 73 -2.77 3.85 27.15
CA THR A 73 -4.04 4.12 27.79
C THR A 73 -4.44 5.61 27.79
N SER A 74 -3.48 6.52 27.94
CA SER A 74 -3.72 7.98 27.98
C SER A 74 -4.07 8.57 26.60
N ARG A 75 -3.50 8.01 25.52
CA ARG A 75 -3.81 8.43 24.13
C ARG A 75 -5.25 8.09 23.75
N HIS A 76 -5.78 6.99 24.29
CA HIS A 76 -7.17 6.59 24.04
C HIS A 76 -8.21 7.44 24.79
N LEU A 77 -7.82 8.08 25.90
CA LEU A 77 -8.72 8.87 26.73
C LEU A 77 -8.95 10.29 26.18
N LEU A 78 -7.94 10.93 25.58
CA LEU A 78 -8.06 12.29 25.02
C LEU A 78 -8.31 12.31 23.49
N GLY A 79 -7.97 11.23 22.77
CA GLY A 79 -8.36 11.03 21.36
C GLY A 79 -8.16 12.26 20.47
N LYS A 80 -9.19 12.60 19.69
CA LYS A 80 -9.19 13.76 18.77
C LYS A 80 -8.98 15.12 19.47
N TYR A 81 -9.24 15.22 20.77
CA TYR A 81 -9.14 16.49 21.50
C TYR A 81 -7.73 16.78 22.00
N ASP A 82 -6.83 15.80 22.03
CA ASP A 82 -5.44 15.98 22.47
C ASP A 82 -4.72 17.05 21.62
N ILE A 83 -4.92 17.01 20.30
CA ILE A 83 -4.34 17.99 19.38
C ILE A 83 -4.85 19.40 19.70
N ASN A 84 -6.16 19.56 19.90
CA ASN A 84 -6.77 20.86 20.18
C ASN A 84 -6.35 21.44 21.53
N VAL A 85 -6.27 20.60 22.57
CA VAL A 85 -5.81 20.99 23.91
C VAL A 85 -4.34 21.42 23.86
N ARG A 86 -3.47 20.65 23.19
CA ARG A 86 -2.06 21.02 23.01
C ARG A 86 -1.91 22.32 22.25
N VAL A 87 -2.66 22.52 21.15
CA VAL A 87 -2.64 23.78 20.39
C VAL A 87 -3.10 24.95 21.27
N GLY A 88 -4.17 24.76 22.05
CA GLY A 88 -4.67 25.77 22.98
C GLY A 88 -3.64 26.18 24.04
N ILE A 89 -3.00 25.21 24.69
CA ILE A 89 -1.94 25.46 25.69
C ILE A 89 -0.77 26.22 25.05
N ARG A 90 -0.35 25.83 23.84
CA ARG A 90 0.75 26.49 23.11
C ARG A 90 0.41 27.94 22.77
N LEU A 91 -0.79 28.19 22.26
CA LEU A 91 -1.25 29.54 21.94
C LEU A 91 -1.35 30.40 23.21
N GLY A 92 -1.86 29.84 24.31
CA GLY A 92 -1.91 30.50 25.61
C GLY A 92 -0.52 30.88 26.13
N GLY A 93 0.46 29.98 26.03
CA GLY A 93 1.85 30.25 26.41
C GLY A 93 2.49 31.37 25.58
N LEU A 94 2.24 31.39 24.26
CA LEU A 94 2.73 32.45 23.36
C LEU A 94 2.14 33.82 23.75
N LEU A 95 0.82 33.87 24.00
CA LEU A 95 0.13 35.10 24.40
C LEU A 95 0.65 35.61 25.76
N ALA A 96 0.92 34.72 26.70
CA ALA A 96 1.52 35.08 27.99
C ALA A 96 2.93 35.68 27.81
N LEU A 97 3.76 35.10 26.94
CA LEU A 97 5.10 35.63 26.63
C LEU A 97 5.03 37.01 25.97
N LEU A 98 4.14 37.21 25.00
CA LEU A 98 3.93 38.51 24.36
C LEU A 98 3.46 39.58 25.35
N SER A 99 2.55 39.20 26.25
CA SER A 99 2.08 40.09 27.33
C SER A 99 3.23 40.49 28.26
N LEU A 100 4.10 39.54 28.61
CA LEU A 100 5.27 39.79 29.44
C LEU A 100 6.27 40.76 28.80
N VAL A 101 6.51 40.61 27.49
CA VAL A 101 7.36 41.52 26.71
C VAL A 101 6.80 42.93 26.73
N ALA A 102 5.50 43.08 26.42
CA ALA A 102 4.84 44.38 26.40
C ALA A 102 4.92 45.08 27.78
N MET A 103 4.65 44.33 28.85
CA MET A 103 4.76 44.84 30.22
C MET A 103 6.20 45.25 30.57
N THR A 104 7.19 44.46 30.20
CA THR A 104 8.60 44.78 30.45
C THR A 104 9.00 46.09 29.75
N ALA A 105 8.57 46.27 28.50
CA ALA A 105 8.82 47.50 27.75
C ALA A 105 8.16 48.70 28.44
N GLN A 106 6.90 48.57 28.85
CA GLN A 106 6.18 49.63 29.57
C GLN A 106 6.85 50.00 30.90
N HIS A 107 7.25 49.02 31.71
CA HIS A 107 7.94 49.26 32.98
C HIS A 107 9.30 49.93 32.78
N SER A 108 10.04 49.52 31.74
CA SER A 108 11.34 50.11 31.41
C SER A 108 11.20 51.58 30.99
N LEU A 109 10.21 51.91 30.16
CA LEU A 109 9.92 53.29 29.75
C LEU A 109 9.52 54.20 30.92
N GLN A 110 8.97 53.63 31.99
CA GLN A 110 8.59 54.36 33.20
C GLN A 110 9.69 54.39 34.28
N GLY A 111 10.91 53.92 33.97
CA GLY A 111 12.06 53.96 34.88
C GLY A 111 12.18 52.75 35.83
N PHE A 112 11.30 51.75 35.71
CA PHE A 112 11.25 50.54 36.55
C PHE A 112 11.90 49.32 35.88
N TRP A 113 13.02 49.53 35.17
CA TRP A 113 13.74 48.50 34.40
C TRP A 113 14.18 47.29 35.24
N TRP A 114 14.40 47.46 36.55
CA TRP A 114 14.81 46.39 37.47
C TRP A 114 13.76 45.26 37.61
N THR A 115 12.48 45.55 37.34
CA THR A 115 11.41 44.53 37.37
C THR A 115 11.62 43.43 36.32
N ALA A 116 12.32 43.74 35.22
CA ALA A 116 12.69 42.76 34.21
C ALA A 116 13.59 41.65 34.78
N PHE A 117 14.53 41.99 35.68
CA PHE A 117 15.48 41.01 36.25
C PHE A 117 14.81 39.98 37.15
N ILE A 118 13.65 40.31 37.72
CA ILE A 118 12.89 39.39 38.56
C ILE A 118 12.05 38.44 37.71
N VAL A 119 11.48 38.96 36.62
CA VAL A 119 10.44 38.26 35.86
C VAL A 119 11.02 37.42 34.71
N TRP A 120 12.07 37.88 34.06
CA TRP A 120 12.63 37.22 32.87
C TRP A 120 13.35 35.89 33.12
N PRO A 121 14.08 35.66 34.23
CA PRO A 121 14.74 34.37 34.44
C PRO A 121 13.77 33.19 34.42
N VAL A 122 12.57 33.35 35.01
CA VAL A 122 11.51 32.34 35.03
C VAL A 122 10.94 32.12 33.62
N ALA A 123 10.69 33.21 32.88
CA ALA A 123 10.14 33.14 31.53
C ALA A 123 11.13 32.56 30.51
N VAL A 124 12.42 32.86 30.63
CA VAL A 124 13.48 32.33 29.76
C VAL A 124 13.68 30.83 30.02
N CYS A 125 13.71 30.40 31.29
CA CYS A 125 13.79 28.98 31.62
C CYS A 125 12.59 28.20 31.08
N GLY A 126 11.37 28.73 31.22
CA GLY A 126 10.16 28.12 30.66
C GLY A 126 10.15 28.10 29.12
N GLY A 127 10.55 29.20 28.49
CA GLY A 127 10.59 29.32 27.02
C GLY A 127 11.66 28.44 26.37
N MET A 128 12.85 28.35 26.97
CA MET A 128 13.92 27.44 26.52
C MET A 128 13.49 25.98 26.60
N TRP A 129 12.84 25.58 27.70
CA TRP A 129 12.32 24.22 27.84
C TRP A 129 11.27 23.90 26.77
N PHE A 130 10.33 24.83 26.54
CA PHE A 130 9.30 24.69 25.51
C PHE A 130 9.88 24.56 24.10
N LEU A 131 10.91 25.35 23.76
CA LEU A 131 11.57 25.29 22.46
C LEU A 131 12.34 23.98 22.25
N VAL A 132 13.00 23.46 23.30
CA VAL A 132 13.69 22.16 23.26
C VAL A 132 12.69 21.03 23.01
N GLU A 133 11.55 21.03 23.69
CA GLU A 133 10.50 20.02 23.46
C GLU A 133 9.81 20.17 22.10
N TYR A 134 9.56 21.39 21.64
CA TYR A 134 8.96 21.63 20.32
C TYR A 134 9.86 21.08 19.20
N CYS A 135 11.17 21.32 19.28
CA CYS A 135 12.15 20.84 18.32
C CYS A 135 12.35 19.31 18.38
N ASP A 136 12.30 18.69 19.56
CA ASP A 136 12.46 17.23 19.73
C ASP A 136 11.19 16.45 19.31
N SER A 137 10.00 16.97 19.65
CA SER A 137 8.71 16.35 19.33
C SER A 137 8.40 16.38 17.83
N SER A 138 8.77 17.45 17.13
CA SER A 138 8.55 17.57 15.69
C SER A 138 9.39 16.62 14.84
N ARG A 139 10.47 16.03 15.38
CA ARG A 139 11.36 15.13 14.62
C ARG A 139 11.06 13.65 14.86
N LYS A 140 10.65 13.26 16.07
CA LYS A 140 10.50 11.83 16.41
C LYS A 140 9.12 11.24 16.10
N LEU A 141 8.03 12.00 16.22
CA LEU A 141 6.69 11.45 16.08
C LEU A 141 6.33 11.09 14.62
N THR A 142 6.93 11.78 13.65
CA THR A 142 6.63 11.57 12.23
C THR A 142 7.35 10.36 11.65
N ASP A 143 8.59 10.11 12.05
CA ASP A 143 9.39 9.04 11.46
C ASP A 143 9.00 7.68 12.04
N ASP A 144 8.80 7.57 13.36
CA ASP A 144 8.36 6.32 13.99
C ASP A 144 6.94 5.93 13.57
N ALA A 145 5.99 6.87 13.56
CA ALA A 145 4.63 6.57 13.10
C ALA A 145 4.60 6.16 11.62
N LYS A 146 5.43 6.80 10.78
CA LYS A 146 5.58 6.44 9.37
C LYS A 146 6.24 5.07 9.20
N ASN A 147 7.22 4.73 10.04
CA ASN A 147 7.87 3.43 10.01
C ASN A 147 6.94 2.31 10.51
N THR A 148 6.17 2.55 11.57
CA THR A 148 5.16 1.62 12.07
C THR A 148 4.08 1.38 11.03
N LEU A 149 3.51 2.45 10.45
CA LEU A 149 2.50 2.33 9.39
C LEU A 149 3.04 1.59 8.17
N LYS A 150 4.29 1.86 7.77
CA LYS A 150 4.97 1.12 6.70
C LYS A 150 5.15 -0.36 7.05
N ARG A 151 5.55 -0.68 8.29
CA ARG A 151 5.73 -2.07 8.74
C ARG A 151 4.40 -2.81 8.76
N GLU A 152 3.35 -2.20 9.30
CA GLU A 152 2.00 -2.77 9.31
C GLU A 152 1.46 -2.98 7.89
N HIS A 153 1.65 -1.99 7.01
CA HIS A 153 1.25 -2.11 5.61
C HIS A 153 2.04 -3.20 4.89
N GLN A 154 3.34 -3.32 5.17
CA GLN A 154 4.19 -4.36 4.59
C GLN A 154 3.87 -5.75 5.16
N GLU A 155 3.53 -5.87 6.44
CA GLU A 155 3.07 -7.12 7.05
C GLU A 155 1.70 -7.53 6.51
N ALA A 156 0.75 -6.58 6.39
CA ALA A 156 -0.55 -6.82 5.78
C ALA A 156 -0.41 -7.26 4.32
N ARG A 157 0.48 -6.60 3.57
CA ARG A 157 0.83 -6.95 2.20
C ARG A 157 1.52 -8.32 2.12
N ASN A 158 2.44 -8.64 3.03
CA ASN A 158 3.09 -9.96 3.07
C ASN A 158 2.08 -11.06 3.39
N ARG A 159 1.13 -10.79 4.30
CA ARG A 159 0.04 -11.71 4.64
C ARG A 159 -0.94 -11.90 3.48
N THR A 160 -1.15 -10.92 2.61
CA THR A 160 -2.05 -11.04 1.46
C THR A 160 -1.35 -11.62 0.23
N LEU A 161 -0.05 -11.38 0.07
CA LEU A 161 0.71 -11.90 -1.06
C LEU A 161 1.02 -13.40 -0.91
N HIS A 162 1.47 -13.88 0.25
CA HIS A 162 1.72 -15.32 0.42
C HIS A 162 0.43 -16.13 0.32
N PHE A 163 0.33 -17.00 -0.68
CA PHE A 163 -0.84 -17.84 -0.88
C PHE A 163 -0.44 -19.18 -1.47
N GLU A 164 -0.74 -20.28 -0.79
CA GLU A 164 -0.39 -21.63 -1.22
C GLU A 164 -1.53 -22.36 -1.94
N GLY A 165 -2.63 -21.66 -2.19
CA GLY A 165 -3.88 -22.27 -2.64
C GLY A 165 -4.75 -22.77 -1.48
N SER A 166 -6.05 -22.88 -1.75
CA SER A 166 -7.07 -23.47 -0.88
C SER A 166 -8.12 -24.13 -1.77
N VAL A 167 -7.92 -25.42 -2.04
CA VAL A 167 -8.81 -26.20 -2.91
C VAL A 167 -9.96 -26.77 -2.09
N ILE A 168 -11.19 -26.39 -2.44
CA ILE A 168 -12.41 -26.90 -1.82
C ILE A 168 -12.80 -28.20 -2.52
N ARG A 169 -12.87 -29.31 -1.77
CA ARG A 169 -13.10 -30.67 -2.30
C ARG A 169 -14.58 -30.98 -2.54
N GLU A 170 -15.26 -30.10 -3.26
CA GLU A 170 -16.68 -30.24 -3.62
C GLU A 170 -16.81 -30.46 -5.14
N ARG A 171 -17.49 -31.54 -5.55
CA ARG A 171 -17.65 -31.89 -6.96
C ARG A 171 -18.43 -30.82 -7.72
N GLY A 172 -17.97 -30.46 -8.90
CA GLY A 172 -18.59 -29.45 -9.77
C GLY A 172 -18.34 -28.01 -9.33
N ARG A 173 -17.65 -27.77 -8.21
CA ARG A 173 -17.26 -26.43 -7.78
C ARG A 173 -16.24 -25.83 -8.74
N LYS A 174 -16.40 -24.56 -9.08
CA LYS A 174 -15.39 -23.78 -9.81
C LYS A 174 -14.13 -23.63 -8.97
N CYS A 175 -12.97 -23.84 -9.58
CA CYS A 175 -11.66 -23.70 -8.96
C CYS A 175 -10.75 -22.82 -9.83
N VAL A 176 -10.27 -21.71 -9.27
CA VAL A 176 -9.34 -20.82 -9.97
C VAL A 176 -7.97 -21.47 -10.04
N VAL A 177 -7.53 -21.87 -11.23
CA VAL A 177 -6.29 -22.62 -11.43
C VAL A 177 -5.15 -21.80 -12.03
N SER A 178 -5.44 -20.66 -12.66
CA SER A 178 -4.41 -19.73 -13.13
C SER A 178 -4.91 -18.30 -13.04
N TRP A 179 -4.04 -17.38 -12.62
CA TRP A 179 -4.42 -16.00 -12.36
C TRP A 179 -3.45 -14.94 -12.92
N PRO A 180 -3.96 -13.86 -13.54
CA PRO A 180 -3.14 -12.79 -14.06
C PRO A 180 -2.62 -11.86 -12.97
N GLY A 181 -1.35 -12.00 -12.62
CA GLY A 181 -0.69 -11.25 -11.54
C GLY A 181 -0.68 -9.72 -11.68
N LYS A 182 -1.07 -9.14 -12.83
CA LYS A 182 -1.15 -7.69 -13.00
C LYS A 182 -2.34 -7.03 -12.28
N TYR A 183 -3.36 -7.80 -11.89
CA TYR A 183 -4.57 -7.29 -11.24
C TYR A 183 -4.50 -7.46 -9.72
N GLU A 184 -3.68 -6.65 -9.04
CA GLU A 184 -3.41 -6.74 -7.60
C GLU A 184 -4.70 -6.70 -6.75
N GLY A 185 -5.59 -5.73 -6.98
CA GLY A 185 -6.83 -5.63 -6.20
C GLY A 185 -7.79 -6.82 -6.40
N ALA A 186 -7.83 -7.40 -7.60
CA ALA A 186 -8.64 -8.59 -7.86
C ALA A 186 -7.99 -9.86 -7.26
N TRP A 187 -6.65 -9.93 -7.25
CA TRP A 187 -5.90 -10.98 -6.56
C TRP A 187 -6.18 -10.96 -5.04
N GLU A 188 -6.15 -9.80 -4.40
CA GLU A 188 -6.47 -9.67 -2.98
C GLU A 188 -7.89 -10.18 -2.66
N SER A 189 -8.86 -9.86 -3.53
CA SER A 189 -10.23 -10.35 -3.40
C SER A 189 -10.30 -11.88 -3.52
N LEU A 190 -9.62 -12.46 -4.52
CA LEU A 190 -9.53 -13.91 -4.70
C LEU A 190 -8.95 -14.60 -3.46
N VAL A 191 -7.82 -14.11 -2.97
CA VAL A 191 -7.14 -14.69 -1.80
C VAL A 191 -8.01 -14.57 -0.54
N SER A 192 -8.64 -13.42 -0.31
CA SER A 192 -9.55 -13.24 0.84
C SER A 192 -10.72 -14.23 0.78
N GLN A 193 -11.45 -14.25 -0.34
CA GLN A 193 -12.60 -15.15 -0.52
C GLN A 193 -12.20 -16.62 -0.44
N SER A 194 -10.99 -16.96 -0.88
CA SER A 194 -10.50 -18.34 -0.82
C SER A 194 -10.13 -18.78 0.59
N ARG A 195 -9.56 -17.88 1.40
CA ARG A 195 -9.30 -18.12 2.84
C ARG A 195 -10.58 -18.26 3.64
N ASP A 196 -11.62 -17.53 3.25
CA ASP A 196 -12.95 -17.61 3.86
C ASP A 196 -13.75 -18.84 3.37
N GLY A 197 -13.17 -19.69 2.52
CA GLY A 197 -13.81 -20.89 1.99
C GLY A 197 -14.93 -20.61 0.98
N GLN A 198 -15.02 -19.38 0.45
CA GLN A 198 -16.02 -18.98 -0.52
C GLN A 198 -15.60 -19.35 -1.95
N VAL A 199 -14.31 -19.25 -2.26
CA VAL A 199 -13.75 -19.54 -3.59
C VAL A 199 -12.69 -20.63 -3.51
N SER A 200 -12.81 -21.66 -4.34
CA SER A 200 -11.74 -22.66 -4.48
C SER A 200 -10.64 -22.09 -5.36
N ALA A 201 -9.38 -22.17 -4.93
CA ALA A 201 -8.25 -21.64 -5.68
C ALA A 201 -7.04 -22.57 -5.56
N ALA A 202 -6.50 -23.00 -6.70
CA ALA A 202 -5.28 -23.79 -6.78
C ALA A 202 -4.02 -22.95 -7.05
N VAL A 203 -4.19 -21.67 -7.41
CA VAL A 203 -3.10 -20.72 -7.67
C VAL A 203 -2.19 -20.54 -6.45
N VAL A 204 -0.90 -20.36 -6.72
CA VAL A 204 0.15 -20.24 -5.71
C VAL A 204 0.97 -18.99 -5.96
N PHE A 205 1.27 -18.24 -4.91
CA PHE A 205 2.19 -17.11 -4.92
C PHE A 205 3.10 -17.15 -3.69
N LEU A 206 4.40 -17.30 -3.93
CA LEU A 206 5.44 -17.40 -2.88
C LEU A 206 6.40 -16.20 -3.00
N PRO A 207 6.26 -15.14 -2.18
CA PRO A 207 7.14 -13.98 -2.24
C PRO A 207 8.57 -14.27 -1.74
N GLU A 208 9.49 -13.31 -1.97
CA GLU A 208 10.93 -13.41 -1.67
C GLU A 208 11.28 -13.80 -0.22
N PHE A 209 10.40 -13.49 0.72
CA PHE A 209 10.63 -13.72 2.15
C PHE A 209 10.03 -15.02 2.68
N THR A 210 9.59 -15.91 1.79
CA THR A 210 9.05 -17.22 2.17
C THR A 210 10.16 -18.25 2.28
N GLU A 211 9.94 -19.28 3.09
CA GLU A 211 10.89 -20.39 3.23
C GLU A 211 11.16 -21.10 1.89
N ASP A 212 10.20 -21.05 0.96
CA ASP A 212 10.28 -21.73 -0.33
C ASP A 212 10.88 -20.87 -1.46
N TYR A 213 11.19 -19.60 -1.19
CA TYR A 213 11.85 -18.75 -2.17
C TYR A 213 13.23 -19.29 -2.54
N GLY A 214 13.52 -19.34 -3.84
CA GLY A 214 14.77 -19.89 -4.39
C GLY A 214 14.89 -21.41 -4.36
N LYS A 215 13.95 -22.12 -3.72
CA LYS A 215 13.91 -23.59 -3.76
C LYS A 215 13.49 -24.08 -5.15
N CYS A 216 14.18 -25.11 -5.63
CA CYS A 216 13.90 -25.75 -6.92
C CYS A 216 13.60 -27.22 -6.69
N ASP A 217 12.54 -27.72 -7.33
CA ASP A 217 12.23 -29.15 -7.28
C ASP A 217 12.67 -29.85 -8.55
N SER A 218 13.16 -31.07 -8.40
CA SER A 218 13.52 -31.92 -9.53
C SER A 218 12.29 -32.29 -10.36
N ILE A 219 12.50 -32.42 -11.67
CA ILE A 219 11.47 -32.91 -12.58
C ILE A 219 11.44 -34.45 -12.46
N PRO A 220 10.27 -35.06 -12.19
CA PRO A 220 10.14 -36.52 -12.24
C PRO A 220 10.51 -37.06 -13.61
N LEU A 221 11.25 -38.17 -13.66
CA LEU A 221 11.70 -38.79 -14.91
C LEU A 221 10.53 -39.10 -15.87
N ALA A 222 9.37 -39.46 -15.32
CA ALA A 222 8.15 -39.77 -16.07
C ALA A 222 7.60 -38.59 -16.88
N GLU A 223 7.98 -37.34 -16.56
CA GLU A 223 7.53 -36.17 -17.32
C GLU A 223 8.25 -36.02 -18.66
N GLY A 224 9.42 -36.64 -18.83
CA GLY A 224 10.18 -36.63 -20.07
C GLY A 224 10.66 -35.23 -20.51
N LEU A 225 10.78 -34.29 -19.56
CA LEU A 225 11.12 -32.90 -19.85
C LEU A 225 12.61 -32.61 -19.62
N PRO A 226 13.19 -31.65 -20.35
CA PRO A 226 14.57 -31.25 -20.16
C PRO A 226 14.78 -30.47 -18.85
N GLY A 227 16.02 -30.50 -18.35
CA GLY A 227 16.46 -29.71 -17.20
C GLY A 227 16.52 -30.47 -15.88
N LYS A 228 17.18 -29.87 -14.89
CA LYS A 228 17.33 -30.46 -13.54
C LYS A 228 16.14 -30.14 -12.62
N CYS A 229 15.37 -29.10 -12.94
CA CYS A 229 14.25 -28.61 -12.15
C CYS A 229 13.24 -27.89 -13.04
N TRP A 230 12.04 -27.62 -12.53
CA TRP A 230 10.94 -27.01 -13.29
C TRP A 230 11.26 -25.62 -13.88
N CYS A 231 12.28 -24.90 -13.40
CA CYS A 231 12.65 -23.61 -14.00
C CYS A 231 12.95 -23.72 -15.50
N THR A 232 13.58 -24.80 -15.97
CA THR A 232 13.93 -24.98 -17.38
C THR A 232 12.70 -25.05 -18.30
N PRO A 233 11.73 -25.97 -18.09
CA PRO A 233 10.53 -25.98 -18.94
C PRO A 233 9.65 -24.72 -18.77
N LEU A 234 9.62 -24.11 -17.57
CA LEU A 234 8.78 -22.94 -17.32
C LEU A 234 9.34 -21.63 -17.91
N TYR A 235 10.65 -21.44 -17.80
CA TYR A 235 11.31 -20.15 -18.03
C TYR A 235 12.50 -20.22 -19.00
N GLY A 236 12.89 -21.42 -19.43
CA GLY A 236 14.04 -21.69 -20.28
C GLY A 236 15.36 -21.83 -19.50
N GLU A 237 15.44 -21.27 -18.30
CA GLU A 237 16.63 -21.27 -17.46
C GLU A 237 16.30 -21.29 -15.96
N LYS A 238 17.30 -21.54 -15.12
CA LYS A 238 17.12 -21.50 -13.66
C LYS A 238 16.93 -20.05 -13.20
N LYS A 239 15.83 -19.79 -12.49
CA LYS A 239 15.56 -18.47 -11.89
C LYS A 239 15.91 -18.44 -10.40
N ASP A 240 16.31 -17.27 -9.91
CA ASP A 240 16.74 -17.06 -8.53
C ASP A 240 15.61 -17.25 -7.51
N TRP A 241 14.37 -16.98 -7.90
CA TRP A 241 13.17 -17.22 -7.08
C TRP A 241 12.75 -18.70 -7.04
N GLY A 242 13.39 -19.55 -7.84
CA GLY A 242 13.12 -20.99 -7.86
C GLY A 242 11.80 -21.40 -8.53
N CYS A 243 11.47 -22.69 -8.38
CA CYS A 243 10.28 -23.29 -9.00
C CYS A 243 9.45 -24.16 -8.05
N ARG A 244 9.72 -24.11 -6.74
CA ARG A 244 8.94 -24.84 -5.72
C ARG A 244 7.44 -24.51 -5.75
N TRP A 245 7.10 -23.27 -6.08
CA TRP A 245 5.71 -22.83 -6.26
C TRP A 245 4.95 -23.68 -7.29
N PHE A 246 5.62 -24.13 -8.37
CA PHE A 246 4.99 -24.90 -9.43
C PHE A 246 4.63 -26.32 -8.99
N SER A 247 5.45 -26.94 -8.13
CA SER A 247 5.11 -28.24 -7.54
C SER A 247 3.88 -28.15 -6.65
N LYS A 248 3.82 -27.15 -5.75
CA LYS A 248 2.63 -26.89 -4.91
C LYS A 248 1.40 -26.62 -5.77
N TRP A 249 1.55 -25.81 -6.82
CA TRP A 249 0.47 -25.53 -7.76
C TRP A 249 -0.05 -26.83 -8.39
N LYS A 250 0.83 -27.68 -8.95
CA LYS A 250 0.42 -28.98 -9.52
C LYS A 250 -0.28 -29.86 -8.50
N GLU A 251 0.22 -29.95 -7.27
CA GLU A 251 -0.43 -30.71 -6.20
C GLU A 251 -1.87 -30.21 -5.97
N ASN A 252 -2.09 -28.89 -5.96
CA ASN A 252 -3.43 -28.32 -5.86
C ASN A 252 -4.30 -28.66 -7.08
N ILE A 253 -3.74 -28.63 -8.30
CA ILE A 253 -4.47 -29.04 -9.51
C ILE A 253 -4.93 -30.49 -9.40
N GLU A 254 -4.04 -31.40 -9.01
CA GLU A 254 -4.36 -32.82 -8.85
C GLU A 254 -5.48 -33.03 -7.82
N VAL A 255 -5.46 -32.29 -6.70
CA VAL A 255 -6.55 -32.32 -5.70
C VAL A 255 -7.86 -31.79 -6.30
N ALA A 256 -7.83 -30.71 -7.08
CA ALA A 256 -9.01 -30.13 -7.70
C ALA A 256 -9.64 -31.09 -8.72
N VAL A 257 -8.81 -31.69 -9.59
CA VAL A 257 -9.24 -32.68 -10.59
C VAL A 257 -9.79 -33.94 -9.92
N ALA A 258 -9.11 -34.49 -8.92
CA ALA A 258 -9.58 -35.66 -8.19
C ALA A 258 -10.91 -35.43 -7.46
N SER A 259 -11.17 -34.18 -7.05
CA SER A 259 -12.44 -33.78 -6.44
C SER A 259 -13.56 -33.52 -7.47
N GLY A 260 -13.25 -33.56 -8.76
CA GLY A 260 -14.18 -33.24 -9.85
C GLY A 260 -14.55 -31.76 -9.92
N ALA A 261 -13.64 -30.87 -9.57
CA ALA A 261 -13.83 -29.43 -9.69
C ALA A 261 -13.82 -28.98 -11.17
N GLN A 262 -14.48 -27.86 -11.46
CA GLN A 262 -14.44 -27.19 -12.76
C GLN A 262 -13.28 -26.18 -12.75
N LEU A 263 -12.23 -26.43 -13.52
CA LEU A 263 -11.04 -25.58 -13.52
C LEU A 263 -11.31 -24.28 -14.30
N GLU A 264 -10.93 -23.12 -13.75
CA GLU A 264 -11.04 -21.80 -14.40
C GLU A 264 -9.66 -21.16 -14.56
N VAL A 265 -9.32 -20.80 -15.80
CA VAL A 265 -8.11 -20.07 -16.17
C VAL A 265 -8.50 -18.63 -16.50
N TYR A 266 -7.97 -17.67 -15.75
CA TYR A 266 -8.25 -16.26 -15.98
C TYR A 266 -7.24 -15.62 -16.93
N PHE A 267 -7.77 -14.98 -17.97
CA PHE A 267 -7.04 -14.22 -18.97
C PHE A 267 -7.12 -12.71 -18.70
N PHE A 268 -6.21 -11.96 -19.30
CA PHE A 268 -6.30 -10.50 -19.30
C PHE A 268 -7.61 -10.01 -19.90
N GLN A 269 -8.05 -8.83 -19.46
CA GLN A 269 -9.29 -8.21 -19.93
C GLN A 269 -9.33 -8.08 -21.45
N GLY A 270 -10.36 -8.66 -22.07
CA GLY A 270 -10.59 -8.69 -23.52
C GLY A 270 -9.67 -9.64 -24.29
N GLN A 271 -8.94 -10.52 -23.59
CA GLN A 271 -7.87 -11.36 -24.17
C GLN A 271 -8.10 -12.85 -23.89
N VAL A 272 -9.35 -13.28 -23.70
CA VAL A 272 -9.70 -14.68 -23.46
C VAL A 272 -9.19 -15.54 -24.62
N GLY A 273 -8.46 -16.61 -24.30
CA GLY A 273 -7.90 -17.54 -25.28
C GLY A 273 -6.59 -17.08 -25.94
N GLN A 274 -6.17 -15.83 -25.74
CA GLN A 274 -4.94 -15.29 -26.33
C GLN A 274 -3.72 -15.52 -25.45
N GLY A 275 -2.52 -15.42 -26.03
CA GLY A 275 -1.26 -15.48 -25.30
C GLY A 275 -0.79 -16.88 -24.91
N LYS A 276 -1.47 -17.93 -25.34
CA LYS A 276 -1.03 -19.31 -25.14
C LYS A 276 0.29 -19.59 -25.87
N VAL A 277 1.04 -20.57 -25.36
CA VAL A 277 2.21 -21.14 -26.05
C VAL A 277 1.79 -22.39 -26.81
N GLU A 278 2.60 -22.82 -27.78
CA GLU A 278 2.29 -24.00 -28.59
C GLU A 278 2.24 -25.29 -27.77
N SER A 279 3.14 -25.42 -26.79
CA SER A 279 3.26 -26.61 -25.94
C SER A 279 3.96 -26.28 -24.63
N PHE A 280 3.88 -27.19 -23.65
CA PHE A 280 4.61 -27.01 -22.39
C PHE A 280 6.13 -27.08 -22.61
N GLU A 281 6.59 -27.87 -23.58
CA GLU A 281 7.98 -28.03 -23.96
C GLU A 281 8.58 -26.73 -24.55
N SER A 282 7.78 -25.95 -25.28
CA SER A 282 8.19 -24.68 -25.90
C SER A 282 8.06 -23.46 -24.97
N ALA A 283 7.37 -23.59 -23.83
CA ALA A 283 7.09 -22.49 -22.91
C ALA A 283 8.36 -21.76 -22.43
N GLY A 284 9.42 -22.52 -22.12
CA GLY A 284 10.69 -21.97 -21.68
C GLY A 284 11.40 -21.14 -22.76
N GLU A 285 11.38 -21.59 -24.02
CA GLU A 285 11.96 -20.85 -25.14
C GLU A 285 11.15 -19.58 -25.45
N ASP A 286 9.82 -19.66 -25.44
CA ASP A 286 8.93 -18.50 -25.57
C ASP A 286 9.23 -17.44 -24.50
N ASN A 287 9.45 -17.89 -23.26
CA ASN A 287 9.82 -17.00 -22.17
C ASN A 287 11.16 -16.29 -22.41
N LEU A 288 12.21 -17.03 -22.78
CA LEU A 288 13.53 -16.44 -23.09
C LEU A 288 13.46 -15.45 -24.25
N ARG A 289 12.70 -15.78 -25.31
CA ARG A 289 12.50 -14.87 -26.45
C ARG A 289 11.82 -13.57 -26.01
N ARG A 290 10.80 -13.66 -25.17
CA ARG A 290 10.11 -12.48 -24.62
C ARG A 290 10.99 -11.67 -23.67
N GLU A 291 11.77 -12.32 -22.80
CA GLU A 291 12.71 -11.64 -21.91
C GLU A 291 13.74 -10.84 -22.71
N LYS A 292 14.34 -11.46 -23.75
CA LYS A 292 15.26 -10.78 -24.67
C LYS A 292 14.63 -9.56 -25.36
N ILE A 293 13.35 -9.63 -25.74
CA ILE A 293 12.65 -8.47 -26.32
C ILE A 293 12.41 -7.41 -25.24
N ASN A 294 11.96 -7.80 -24.05
CA ASN A 294 11.72 -6.87 -22.94
C ASN A 294 12.99 -6.19 -22.45
N GLU A 295 14.17 -6.82 -22.55
CA GLU A 295 15.46 -6.18 -22.24
C GLU A 295 15.71 -4.94 -23.11
N LYS A 296 15.26 -4.96 -24.37
CA LYS A 296 15.33 -3.80 -25.29
C LYS A 296 14.50 -2.60 -24.80
N GLN A 297 13.61 -2.79 -23.83
CA GLN A 297 12.86 -1.67 -23.26
C GLN A 297 13.79 -0.67 -22.57
N LYS A 298 14.87 -1.13 -21.93
CA LYS A 298 15.87 -0.23 -21.31
C LYS A 298 16.55 0.63 -22.37
N ASP A 299 17.01 0.00 -23.45
CA ASP A 299 17.62 0.71 -24.59
C ASP A 299 16.65 1.71 -25.22
N PHE A 300 15.37 1.32 -25.33
CA PHE A 300 14.31 2.21 -25.82
C PHE A 300 14.13 3.43 -24.90
N GLU A 301 14.08 3.26 -23.58
CA GLU A 301 13.93 4.36 -22.62
C GLU A 301 15.13 5.33 -22.62
N GLU A 302 16.31 4.88 -23.04
CA GLU A 302 17.50 5.74 -23.22
C GLU A 302 17.58 6.43 -24.60
N SER A 303 16.77 5.97 -25.55
CA SER A 303 16.80 6.41 -26.95
C SER A 303 16.37 7.87 -27.15
N ALA A 304 16.79 8.46 -28.28
CA ALA A 304 16.35 9.80 -28.68
C ALA A 304 14.83 9.86 -28.93
N GLN A 305 14.21 8.77 -29.40
CA GLN A 305 12.77 8.68 -29.62
C GLN A 305 11.99 8.81 -28.32
N PHE A 306 12.46 8.18 -27.24
CA PHE A 306 11.82 8.30 -25.93
C PHE A 306 11.98 9.70 -25.33
N LYS A 307 13.17 10.31 -25.47
CA LYS A 307 13.40 11.72 -25.07
C LYS A 307 12.45 12.67 -25.80
N GLN A 308 12.28 12.50 -27.11
CA GLN A 308 11.32 13.26 -27.89
C GLN A 308 9.87 13.07 -27.39
N ALA A 309 9.50 11.85 -27.01
CA ALA A 309 8.18 11.59 -26.42
C ALA A 309 8.01 12.27 -25.05
N LEU A 310 9.06 12.32 -24.22
CA LEU A 310 9.05 13.08 -22.96
C LEU A 310 8.83 14.57 -23.21
N ASP A 311 9.56 15.16 -24.17
CA ASP A 311 9.40 16.56 -24.59
C ASP A 311 8.01 16.84 -25.16
N ALA A 312 7.40 15.85 -25.82
CA ALA A 312 6.02 15.90 -26.32
C ALA A 312 4.94 15.69 -25.23
N GLY A 313 5.32 15.61 -23.95
CA GLY A 313 4.38 15.56 -22.83
C GLY A 313 4.08 14.16 -22.27
N LEU A 314 4.81 13.11 -22.66
CA LEU A 314 4.72 11.79 -22.04
C LEU A 314 4.95 11.86 -20.51
N GLY A 315 5.78 12.80 -20.05
CA GLY A 315 6.03 13.05 -18.63
C GLY A 315 4.82 13.60 -17.86
N ASN A 316 3.87 14.23 -18.55
CA ASN A 316 2.67 14.85 -17.98
C ASN A 316 1.49 13.89 -17.86
N LEU A 317 1.59 12.68 -18.42
CA LEU A 317 0.53 11.68 -18.30
C LEU A 317 0.40 11.19 -16.85
N SER A 318 -0.82 10.84 -16.44
CA SER A 318 -1.07 10.33 -15.09
C SER A 318 -0.25 9.06 -14.82
N LYS A 319 0.40 9.06 -13.66
CA LYS A 319 1.14 7.92 -13.09
C LYS A 319 0.31 7.11 -12.11
N GLU A 320 -0.93 7.54 -11.84
CA GLU A 320 -1.82 6.84 -10.92
C GLU A 320 -2.18 5.46 -11.50
N PRO A 321 -2.01 4.38 -10.73
CA PRO A 321 -2.36 3.05 -11.17
C PRO A 321 -3.89 2.92 -11.28
N ARG A 322 -4.34 2.21 -12.31
CA ARG A 322 -5.74 1.81 -12.52
C ARG A 322 -5.96 0.42 -11.91
N GLY A 323 -7.19 -0.09 -12.00
CA GLY A 323 -7.55 -1.42 -11.47
C GLY A 323 -6.76 -2.60 -12.07
N ASP A 324 -6.10 -2.40 -13.22
CA ASP A 324 -5.21 -3.39 -13.85
C ASP A 324 -3.72 -3.15 -13.55
N GLY A 325 -3.41 -2.30 -12.57
CA GLY A 325 -2.06 -1.91 -12.16
C GLY A 325 -1.35 -0.95 -13.13
N SER A 326 -1.91 -0.71 -14.31
CA SER A 326 -1.31 0.19 -15.31
C SER A 326 -1.70 1.65 -15.08
N SER A 327 -0.83 2.59 -15.47
CA SER A 327 -1.12 4.03 -15.49
C SER A 327 -1.26 4.52 -16.92
N GLN A 328 -1.78 5.74 -17.12
CA GLN A 328 -1.82 6.34 -18.46
C GLN A 328 -0.41 6.44 -19.05
N LYS A 329 0.57 6.84 -18.22
CA LYS A 329 1.98 6.90 -18.62
C LYS A 329 2.49 5.52 -19.02
N SER A 330 2.31 4.47 -18.20
CA SER A 330 2.90 3.16 -18.51
C SER A 330 2.29 2.50 -19.75
N ARG A 331 1.00 2.72 -20.03
CA ARG A 331 0.37 2.27 -21.29
C ARG A 331 0.96 2.97 -22.51
N GLU A 332 1.16 4.28 -22.42
CA GLU A 332 1.74 5.04 -23.55
C GLU A 332 3.23 4.68 -23.77
N VAL A 333 4.00 4.52 -22.69
CA VAL A 333 5.38 3.99 -22.77
C VAL A 333 5.39 2.63 -23.46
N ARG A 334 4.50 1.71 -23.06
CA ARG A 334 4.39 0.38 -23.68
C ARG A 334 4.01 0.48 -25.16
N ARG A 335 3.06 1.34 -25.53
CA ARG A 335 2.66 1.56 -26.93
C ARG A 335 3.83 2.04 -27.79
N LEU A 336 4.58 3.03 -27.30
CA LEU A 336 5.75 3.57 -28.01
C LEU A 336 6.87 2.52 -28.10
N PHE A 337 7.11 1.76 -27.03
CA PHE A 337 8.06 0.65 -27.03
C PHE A 337 7.71 -0.38 -28.12
N LEU A 338 6.46 -0.85 -28.16
CA LEU A 338 6.01 -1.79 -29.20
C LEU A 338 6.14 -1.22 -30.61
N ALA A 339 5.90 0.08 -30.79
CA ALA A 339 6.09 0.75 -32.08
C ALA A 339 7.57 0.84 -32.49
N SER A 340 8.50 0.85 -31.53
CA SER A 340 9.95 0.87 -31.80
C SER A 340 10.53 -0.51 -32.18
N LEU A 341 9.82 -1.60 -31.85
CA LEU A 341 10.24 -2.97 -32.17
C LEU A 341 10.13 -3.27 -33.67
N GLN A 342 10.95 -4.24 -34.12
CA GLN A 342 10.81 -4.85 -35.44
C GLN A 342 9.46 -5.54 -35.57
N GLU A 343 8.92 -5.64 -36.78
CA GLU A 343 7.58 -6.18 -37.04
C GLU A 343 7.40 -7.59 -36.45
N ALA A 344 8.31 -8.52 -36.73
CA ALA A 344 8.27 -9.88 -36.21
C ALA A 344 8.34 -9.96 -34.66
N GLU A 345 9.00 -9.00 -34.01
CA GLU A 345 9.07 -8.94 -32.53
C GLU A 345 7.77 -8.34 -31.95
N ARG A 346 7.23 -7.32 -32.61
CA ARG A 346 5.95 -6.71 -32.25
C ARG A 346 4.81 -7.70 -32.38
N GLU A 347 4.74 -8.44 -33.49
CA GLU A 347 3.76 -9.51 -33.71
C GLU A 347 3.88 -10.58 -32.64
N PHE A 348 5.10 -11.05 -32.35
CA PHE A 348 5.34 -12.04 -31.31
C PHE A 348 4.87 -11.56 -29.91
N ILE A 349 5.19 -10.33 -29.52
CA ILE A 349 4.77 -9.78 -28.23
C ILE A 349 3.25 -9.58 -28.18
N THR A 350 2.63 -9.13 -29.28
CA THR A 350 1.19 -8.92 -29.38
C THR A 350 0.43 -10.25 -29.29
N ALA A 351 0.87 -11.27 -30.04
CA ALA A 351 0.30 -12.62 -29.99
C ALA A 351 0.50 -13.29 -28.62
N SER A 352 1.52 -12.86 -27.88
CA SER A 352 1.81 -13.30 -26.52
C SER A 352 0.97 -12.62 -25.43
N GLU A 353 0.16 -11.61 -25.75
CA GLU A 353 -0.72 -10.97 -24.79
C GLU A 353 -1.92 -11.87 -24.44
N GLY A 354 -2.34 -11.84 -23.18
CA GLY A 354 -3.51 -12.60 -22.68
C GLY A 354 -3.21 -13.40 -21.42
N LEU A 355 -1.99 -13.92 -21.30
CA LEU A 355 -1.50 -14.65 -20.13
C LEU A 355 -0.17 -14.07 -19.65
N GLY A 356 0.03 -14.05 -18.33
CA GLY A 356 1.32 -13.78 -17.71
C GLY A 356 2.36 -14.88 -18.00
N ASN A 357 3.63 -14.60 -17.74
CA ASN A 357 4.74 -15.49 -18.08
C ASN A 357 4.57 -16.90 -17.51
N SER A 358 4.37 -17.00 -16.20
CA SER A 358 4.18 -18.28 -15.50
C SER A 358 2.86 -18.94 -15.91
N GLN A 359 1.80 -18.14 -16.13
CA GLN A 359 0.49 -18.64 -16.54
C GLN A 359 0.52 -19.36 -17.90
N LYS A 360 1.31 -18.87 -18.85
CA LYS A 360 1.47 -19.53 -20.15
C LYS A 360 1.90 -21.00 -19.97
N ALA A 361 2.87 -21.23 -19.08
CA ALA A 361 3.36 -22.57 -18.80
C ALA A 361 2.36 -23.39 -17.96
N GLU A 362 1.67 -22.78 -17.00
CA GLU A 362 0.55 -23.43 -16.27
C GLU A 362 -0.52 -23.95 -17.23
N VAL A 363 -0.99 -23.10 -18.15
CA VAL A 363 -2.04 -23.46 -19.13
C VAL A 363 -1.55 -24.55 -20.08
N ALA A 364 -0.34 -24.42 -20.62
CA ALA A 364 0.22 -25.45 -21.49
C ALA A 364 0.44 -26.79 -20.76
N TRP A 365 0.71 -26.76 -19.44
CA TRP A 365 0.78 -27.98 -18.63
C TRP A 365 -0.59 -28.63 -18.45
N LEU A 366 -1.65 -27.86 -18.20
CA LEU A 366 -3.03 -28.36 -18.13
C LEU A 366 -3.43 -29.03 -19.45
N GLU A 367 -3.10 -28.40 -20.58
CA GLU A 367 -3.35 -28.93 -21.92
C GLU A 367 -2.55 -30.22 -22.17
N LYS A 368 -1.27 -30.27 -21.78
CA LYS A 368 -0.43 -31.48 -21.85
C LYS A 368 -1.01 -32.65 -21.02
N LYS A 369 -1.63 -32.36 -19.87
CA LYS A 369 -2.29 -33.39 -19.04
C LYS A 369 -3.68 -33.79 -19.54
N GLY A 370 -4.23 -33.07 -20.51
CA GLY A 370 -5.59 -33.29 -21.01
C GLY A 370 -6.67 -32.84 -20.02
N TYR A 371 -6.35 -31.90 -19.13
CA TYR A 371 -7.32 -31.37 -18.17
C TYR A 371 -8.18 -30.28 -18.82
N GLU A 372 -9.50 -30.48 -18.81
CA GLU A 372 -10.45 -29.48 -19.28
C GLU A 372 -10.50 -28.28 -18.33
N TYR A 373 -10.57 -27.08 -18.89
CA TYR A 373 -10.72 -25.83 -18.14
C TYR A 373 -11.58 -24.83 -18.89
N TRP A 374 -12.17 -23.90 -18.15
CA TRP A 374 -12.89 -22.75 -18.67
C TRP A 374 -11.94 -21.57 -18.81
N ALA A 375 -11.91 -20.95 -19.99
CA ALA A 375 -11.22 -19.69 -20.21
C ALA A 375 -12.13 -18.53 -19.77
N VAL A 376 -11.65 -17.72 -18.83
CA VAL A 376 -12.46 -16.73 -18.10
C VAL A 376 -11.80 -15.35 -18.19
N ASP A 377 -12.56 -14.30 -18.46
CA ASP A 377 -12.06 -12.92 -18.47
C ASP A 377 -11.93 -12.36 -17.04
N VAL A 378 -10.79 -11.78 -16.68
CA VAL A 378 -10.59 -11.19 -15.34
C VAL A 378 -11.54 -10.04 -15.00
N SER A 379 -12.15 -9.38 -15.99
CA SER A 379 -13.08 -8.26 -15.77
C SER A 379 -14.29 -8.62 -14.89
N THR A 380 -14.62 -9.90 -14.74
CA THR A 380 -15.71 -10.33 -13.85
C THR A 380 -15.38 -10.22 -12.38
N TRP A 381 -14.09 -10.17 -12.03
CA TRP A 381 -13.63 -9.81 -10.70
C TRP A 381 -13.53 -8.30 -10.51
N LEU A 382 -13.31 -7.54 -11.58
CA LEU A 382 -13.20 -6.09 -11.53
C LEU A 382 -14.56 -5.39 -11.41
N SER A 383 -15.63 -6.00 -11.92
CA SER A 383 -16.93 -5.34 -12.11
C SER A 383 -17.89 -5.49 -10.93
N GLY A 384 -17.48 -6.10 -9.82
CA GLY A 384 -18.37 -6.27 -8.65
C GLY A 384 -19.57 -7.21 -8.87
N GLY A 385 -19.48 -8.17 -9.81
CA GLY A 385 -20.40 -9.31 -9.90
C GLY A 385 -21.62 -9.16 -10.83
N GLN A 386 -21.41 -9.02 -12.15
CA GLN A 386 -22.42 -9.40 -13.14
C GLN A 386 -21.85 -10.33 -14.23
N SER A 387 -22.73 -11.25 -14.67
CA SER A 387 -22.52 -12.61 -15.19
C SER A 387 -21.88 -12.78 -16.59
N PHE A 388 -21.29 -13.97 -16.80
CA PHE A 388 -20.53 -14.48 -17.95
C PHE A 388 -21.33 -15.11 -19.10
N VAL A 389 -20.65 -15.23 -20.26
CA VAL A 389 -20.94 -16.09 -21.43
C VAL A 389 -19.87 -17.21 -21.52
N PRO A 390 -20.24 -18.49 -21.73
CA PRO A 390 -19.28 -19.60 -21.86
C PRO A 390 -18.53 -19.61 -23.20
N ALA A 391 -17.20 -19.79 -23.16
CA ALA A 391 -16.29 -19.80 -24.31
C ALA A 391 -16.36 -21.08 -25.17
N SER A 392 -17.07 -22.12 -24.75
CA SER A 392 -17.23 -23.38 -25.51
C SER A 392 -18.33 -23.32 -26.58
N ALA A 393 -18.95 -22.17 -26.82
CA ALA A 393 -19.98 -21.96 -27.84
C ALA A 393 -19.49 -21.16 -29.07
N GLU A 394 -18.21 -20.80 -29.15
CA GLU A 394 -17.65 -20.16 -30.33
C GLU A 394 -17.37 -21.22 -31.40
N GLN A 395 -18.28 -21.33 -32.37
CA GLN A 395 -18.06 -22.08 -33.59
C GLN A 395 -16.74 -21.62 -34.22
N GLN A 396 -15.84 -22.57 -34.47
CA GLN A 396 -14.71 -22.36 -35.36
C GLN A 396 -15.21 -21.64 -36.63
N PRO A 397 -14.50 -20.61 -37.13
CA PRO A 397 -14.80 -20.08 -38.44
C PRO A 397 -14.76 -21.24 -39.43
N GLN A 398 -15.89 -21.57 -40.04
CA GLN A 398 -15.90 -22.42 -41.22
C GLN A 398 -14.94 -21.76 -42.21
N LEU A 399 -13.79 -22.40 -42.41
CA LEU A 399 -12.97 -22.19 -43.60
C LEU A 399 -13.91 -22.46 -44.78
N LEU A 400 -14.41 -21.37 -45.36
CA LEU A 400 -15.15 -21.35 -46.61
C LEU A 400 -14.32 -22.16 -47.60
N GLY A 401 -14.84 -23.34 -47.93
CA GLY A 401 -14.26 -24.23 -48.91
C GLY A 401 -13.98 -23.44 -50.18
N ARG A 402 -12.70 -23.39 -50.55
CA ARG A 402 -12.28 -23.01 -51.89
C ARG A 402 -12.86 -24.07 -52.82
N GLN A 403 -13.96 -23.70 -53.46
CA GLN A 403 -14.62 -24.48 -54.49
C GLN A 403 -13.69 -24.47 -55.71
N ASP A 404 -13.24 -25.66 -56.10
CA ASP A 404 -12.50 -25.88 -57.33
C ASP A 404 -13.45 -25.63 -58.51
N ASP A 405 -13.33 -24.45 -59.13
CA ASP A 405 -13.88 -24.22 -60.46
C ASP A 405 -12.90 -24.76 -61.50
N ILE A 406 -13.25 -25.95 -61.95
CA ILE A 406 -12.88 -26.57 -63.22
C ILE A 406 -13.24 -25.59 -64.35
N PHE A 407 -12.24 -25.00 -64.99
CA PHE A 407 -12.40 -24.47 -66.34
C PHE A 407 -11.89 -25.49 -67.35
N SER A 408 -12.83 -25.98 -68.15
CA SER A 408 -12.60 -26.64 -69.42
C SER A 408 -12.15 -25.60 -70.46
N VAL A 409 -10.96 -25.78 -71.04
CA VAL A 409 -10.63 -25.70 -72.48
C VAL A 409 -9.41 -26.57 -72.72
#